data_AF-A0A1G3ZGJ5-F1
#
_entry.id   AF-A0A1G3ZGJ5-F1
#
_cell.length_a   1.000
_cell.length_b   1.000
_cell.length_c   1.000
_cell.angle_alpha   90.00
_cell.angle_beta   90.00
_cell.angle_gamma   90.00
#
_symmetry.space_group_name_H-M   'P 1'
#
loop_
_entity.id
_entity.type
_entity.pdbx_description
1 polymer ?
#
loop_
_entity_poly.entity_id
_entity_poly.type
_entity_poly.pdbx_seq_one_letter_code
_entity_poly.pdbx_strand_id
1 'polypeptide(L)'
;MNNSLPLIGQLAYNRPPYALGYAPMELLQEETEALYEIVIGFRSQLEECLDEVDTEDGDYTFCLDDEELDRMAILLTELAEDLYADIGFWRTIERHHQKLFGVPLPLICKPGDLLLETFDARRFQFFLYTRWPNFMITEDILSPNHDCFKAIAGLASNYFAKAFAKRPRQSSLKSFLALPYKSDEDMTNKMFWTGQHSFLFRSAFEKYSEEEDLDGEADYKKEACIISNFFLKPCSDCSGLGVCDILASLLDLSEEDRDSVQRWNEPHLSFYQIQSLQKSGSMIKTIEVVNLVNHQLYRIGINKEHKASGFCPGQVVCGSLFSWRNLWHWFFLTNVWKAIPANLSELKQELLQTHRSLYYLYRPDLEIEARRLMEEDFKSFVQFYGSDFMVFTDGLSVAASESKRRREIKLSKELEKSFKKKNIETPKKTIPYDRDFLNYGDEVACFFQEGVGVQMIAGYDIVRSALIKKSIEALTEDELKSLKEIIEADSISPAFAHRLLKEHGTKIITQLYSLSNGTTDIEYLLRRFKGNHYRKQYPRCIFIEEE
;
A
#
# COMPACT_ATOMS: atom_id res chain seq x y z
N MET A 1 42.98 -10.78 1.23
CA MET A 1 42.59 -11.43 2.50
C MET A 1 42.07 -10.36 3.45
N ASN A 2 40.79 -10.05 3.29
CA ASN A 2 39.88 -9.57 4.34
C ASN A 2 38.50 -9.93 3.75
N ASN A 3 38.05 -11.13 4.11
CA ASN A 3 36.80 -11.71 3.63
C ASN A 3 35.65 -11.11 4.44
N SER A 4 35.06 -10.02 3.95
CA SER A 4 33.68 -9.67 4.26
C SER A 4 32.80 -10.40 3.25
N LEU A 5 32.04 -11.39 3.72
CA LEU A 5 30.97 -12.04 2.96
C LEU A 5 29.99 -10.97 2.42
N PRO A 6 29.69 -10.90 1.12
CA PRO A 6 28.82 -9.86 0.57
C PRO A 6 27.33 -10.15 0.85
N LEU A 7 26.58 -9.05 0.96
CA LEU A 7 25.18 -8.82 1.35
C LEU A 7 24.13 -9.91 1.05
N ILE A 8 24.29 -10.70 -0.01
CA ILE A 8 23.28 -11.67 -0.48
C ILE A 8 23.07 -12.80 0.55
N GLY A 9 24.11 -13.18 1.30
CA GLY A 9 24.02 -14.15 2.40
C GLY A 9 23.61 -13.56 3.75
N GLN A 10 23.48 -12.23 3.89
CA GLN A 10 23.03 -11.60 5.14
C GLN A 10 21.56 -11.15 5.08
N LEU A 11 21.06 -10.79 3.90
CA LEU A 11 19.66 -10.40 3.69
C LEU A 11 18.66 -11.58 3.80
N ALA A 12 19.13 -12.82 3.61
CA ALA A 12 18.32 -14.03 3.86
C ALA A 12 18.42 -14.56 5.31
N TYR A 13 19.31 -14.02 6.16
CA TYR A 13 19.73 -14.71 7.39
C TYR A 13 19.65 -13.91 8.70
N ASN A 14 19.31 -12.61 8.71
CA ASN A 14 19.20 -11.81 9.94
C ASN A 14 17.76 -11.35 10.28
N ARG A 15 17.01 -12.27 10.92
CA ARG A 15 15.85 -12.19 11.86
C ARG A 15 14.94 -10.94 11.98
N PRO A 16 13.64 -11.22 12.22
CA PRO A 16 13.03 -11.11 13.55
C PRO A 16 12.82 -12.50 14.22
N PRO A 17 12.68 -12.58 15.55
CA PRO A 17 12.73 -13.83 16.34
C PRO A 17 11.53 -14.78 16.20
N TYR A 18 10.63 -14.57 15.25
CA TYR A 18 9.40 -15.37 15.10
C TYR A 18 9.25 -16.11 13.75
N ALA A 19 10.18 -15.95 12.81
CA ALA A 19 10.04 -16.48 11.46
C ALA A 19 11.17 -17.45 11.09
N LEU A 20 11.35 -18.55 11.82
CA LEU A 20 12.23 -19.64 11.33
C LEU A 20 11.68 -21.02 11.73
N GLY A 21 10.90 -21.58 10.81
CA GLY A 21 10.51 -22.98 10.77
C GLY A 21 10.48 -23.47 9.33
N TYR A 22 11.60 -24.09 8.91
CA TYR A 22 11.72 -25.08 7.84
C TYR A 22 11.63 -24.62 6.37
N ALA A 23 12.81 -24.46 5.76
CA ALA A 23 13.10 -24.98 4.42
C ALA A 23 14.38 -25.86 4.51
N PRO A 24 14.53 -26.93 3.71
CA PRO A 24 15.73 -27.77 3.74
C PRO A 24 16.94 -26.96 3.26
N MET A 25 17.90 -26.73 4.17
CA MET A 25 19.07 -25.85 3.99
C MET A 25 19.97 -26.20 2.79
N GLU A 26 20.03 -27.47 2.38
CA GLU A 26 20.97 -27.94 1.35
C GLU A 26 20.52 -27.58 -0.09
N LEU A 27 19.21 -27.57 -0.37
CA LEU A 27 18.67 -27.18 -1.68
C LEU A 27 18.73 -25.66 -1.91
N LEU A 28 18.68 -24.88 -0.83
CA LEU A 28 18.78 -23.42 -0.88
C LEU A 28 20.19 -22.96 -1.25
N GLN A 29 21.23 -23.70 -0.87
CA GLN A 29 22.61 -23.26 -1.02
C GLN A 29 23.08 -23.31 -2.48
N GLU A 30 22.85 -24.42 -3.21
CA GLU A 30 23.26 -24.56 -4.61
C GLU A 30 22.52 -23.59 -5.54
N GLU A 31 21.23 -23.36 -5.30
CA GLU A 31 20.43 -22.40 -6.07
C GLU A 31 20.89 -20.96 -5.82
N THR A 32 21.21 -20.63 -4.57
CA THR A 32 21.73 -19.30 -4.18
C THR A 32 23.09 -19.05 -4.83
N GLU A 33 24.00 -20.03 -4.83
CA GLU A 33 25.29 -19.92 -5.52
C GLU A 33 25.11 -19.70 -7.02
N ALA A 34 24.20 -20.45 -7.64
CA ALA A 34 23.94 -20.34 -9.05
C ALA A 34 23.36 -18.96 -9.42
N LEU A 35 22.40 -18.42 -8.65
CA LEU A 35 21.86 -17.08 -8.87
C LEU A 35 22.90 -16.00 -8.61
N TYR A 36 23.77 -16.18 -7.62
CA TYR A 36 24.86 -15.28 -7.30
C TYR A 36 25.84 -15.12 -8.49
N GLU A 37 26.18 -16.21 -9.19
CA GLU A 37 26.99 -16.13 -10.42
C GLU A 37 26.31 -15.32 -11.53
N ILE A 38 24.98 -15.45 -11.67
CA ILE A 38 24.20 -14.65 -12.63
C ILE A 38 24.23 -13.18 -12.24
N VAL A 39 24.05 -12.86 -10.96
CA VAL A 39 24.11 -11.48 -10.47
C VAL A 39 25.46 -10.85 -10.77
N ILE A 40 26.58 -11.51 -10.44
CA ILE A 40 27.92 -10.98 -10.71
C ILE A 40 28.12 -10.75 -12.20
N GLY A 41 27.79 -11.74 -13.03
CA GLY A 41 28.00 -11.63 -14.47
C GLY A 41 27.11 -10.56 -15.12
N PHE A 42 25.90 -10.35 -14.59
CA PHE A 42 25.02 -9.29 -15.04
C PHE A 42 25.50 -7.91 -14.57
N ARG A 43 25.91 -7.79 -13.30
CA ARG A 43 26.43 -6.55 -12.70
C ARG A 43 27.58 -5.96 -13.50
N SER A 44 28.55 -6.79 -13.91
CA SER A 44 29.66 -6.33 -14.76
C SER A 44 29.19 -5.81 -16.13
N GLN A 45 28.21 -6.45 -16.77
CA GLN A 45 27.69 -5.96 -18.05
C GLN A 45 26.79 -4.73 -17.90
N LEU A 46 26.11 -4.61 -16.76
CA LEU A 46 25.30 -3.44 -16.43
C LEU A 46 26.18 -2.21 -16.24
N GLU A 47 27.31 -2.36 -15.55
CA GLU A 47 28.34 -1.33 -15.39
C GLU A 47 28.84 -0.83 -16.75
N GLU A 48 29.29 -1.76 -17.62
CA GLU A 48 29.74 -1.43 -18.97
C GLU A 48 28.65 -0.71 -19.80
N CYS A 49 27.39 -1.15 -19.67
CA CYS A 49 26.26 -0.52 -20.35
C CYS A 49 25.96 0.89 -19.84
N LEU A 50 26.09 1.14 -18.53
CA LEU A 50 25.89 2.46 -17.96
C LEU A 50 27.03 3.40 -18.34
N ASP A 51 28.28 2.93 -18.35
CA ASP A 51 29.44 3.69 -18.81
C ASP A 51 29.28 4.14 -20.28
N GLU A 52 28.80 3.25 -21.15
CA GLU A 52 28.54 3.58 -22.56
C GLU A 52 27.45 4.66 -22.69
N VAL A 53 26.36 4.51 -21.95
CA VAL A 53 25.21 5.41 -21.99
C VAL A 53 25.54 6.80 -21.41
N ASP A 54 26.27 6.86 -20.29
CA ASP A 54 26.65 8.12 -19.64
C ASP A 54 27.61 8.96 -20.50
N THR A 55 28.45 8.30 -21.32
CA THR A 55 29.37 9.01 -22.22
C THR A 55 28.71 9.67 -23.42
N GLU A 56 27.50 9.24 -23.81
CA GLU A 56 26.80 9.78 -24.98
C GLU A 56 26.01 11.07 -24.67
N ASP A 57 25.45 11.21 -23.45
CA ASP A 57 24.54 12.30 -23.12
C ASP A 57 25.09 13.34 -22.11
N GLY A 58 26.21 13.05 -21.42
CA GLY A 58 26.80 13.97 -20.43
C GLY A 58 25.87 14.27 -19.23
N ASP A 59 24.84 13.44 -19.06
CA ASP A 59 23.81 13.53 -18.04
C ASP A 59 24.07 12.46 -16.96
N TYR A 60 24.38 12.88 -15.74
CA TYR A 60 24.67 11.99 -14.61
C TYR A 60 23.42 11.31 -14.03
N THR A 61 22.26 11.46 -14.67
CA THR A 61 20.97 10.91 -14.24
C THR A 61 20.94 9.38 -14.14
N PHE A 62 21.80 8.68 -14.90
CA PHE A 62 21.88 7.21 -14.90
C PHE A 62 23.11 6.64 -14.20
N CYS A 63 23.89 7.50 -13.52
CA CYS A 63 25.04 7.08 -12.73
C CYS A 63 24.57 6.44 -11.42
N LEU A 64 24.95 5.19 -11.21
CA LEU A 64 24.74 4.44 -9.97
C LEU A 64 26.07 4.26 -9.26
N ASP A 65 26.10 4.43 -7.94
CA ASP A 65 27.27 4.00 -7.18
C ASP A 65 27.39 2.46 -7.12
N ASP A 66 28.50 1.96 -6.57
CA ASP A 66 28.75 0.50 -6.49
C ASP A 66 27.65 -0.27 -5.74
N GLU A 67 27.07 0.31 -4.69
CA GLU A 67 26.01 -0.33 -3.90
C GLU A 67 24.68 -0.32 -4.65
N GLU A 68 24.35 0.80 -5.29
CA GLU A 68 23.15 0.97 -6.11
C GLU A 68 23.17 0.05 -7.33
N LEU A 69 24.33 -0.05 -7.99
CA LEU A 69 24.56 -0.96 -9.11
C LEU A 69 24.39 -2.42 -8.70
N ASP A 70 24.95 -2.82 -7.54
CA ASP A 70 24.76 -4.15 -6.97
C ASP A 70 23.28 -4.44 -6.69
N ARG A 71 22.57 -3.50 -6.05
CA ARG A 71 21.14 -3.62 -5.74
C ARG A 71 20.29 -3.73 -7.02
N MET A 72 20.58 -2.94 -8.05
CA MET A 72 19.87 -3.00 -9.33
C MET A 72 20.09 -4.35 -10.02
N ALA A 73 21.33 -4.85 -10.05
CA ALA A 73 21.67 -6.14 -10.61
C ALA A 73 20.94 -7.30 -9.90
N ILE A 74 20.83 -7.23 -8.57
CA ILE A 74 20.06 -8.19 -7.75
C ILE A 74 18.58 -8.14 -8.13
N LEU A 75 17.95 -6.97 -8.12
CA LEU A 75 16.51 -6.81 -8.40
C LEU A 75 16.13 -7.32 -9.80
N LEU A 76 16.93 -7.02 -10.81
CA LEU A 76 16.70 -7.50 -12.18
C LEU A 76 16.89 -9.02 -12.30
N THR A 77 17.82 -9.59 -11.53
CA THR A 77 18.02 -11.04 -11.48
C THR A 77 16.87 -11.74 -10.77
N GLU A 78 16.36 -11.19 -9.66
CA GLU A 78 15.18 -11.71 -8.95
C GLU A 78 13.92 -11.66 -9.83
N LEU A 79 13.73 -10.58 -10.60
CA LEU A 79 12.68 -10.52 -11.63
C LEU A 79 12.89 -11.59 -12.70
N ALA A 80 14.12 -11.79 -13.18
CA ALA A 80 14.40 -12.81 -14.18
C ALA A 80 14.13 -14.23 -13.65
N GLU A 81 14.44 -14.51 -12.39
CA GLU A 81 14.09 -15.77 -11.73
C GLU A 81 12.56 -15.96 -11.66
N ASP A 82 11.81 -14.95 -11.23
CA ASP A 82 10.34 -15.00 -11.18
C ASP A 82 9.74 -15.34 -12.56
N LEU A 83 10.24 -14.69 -13.61
CA LEU A 83 9.82 -14.92 -14.99
C LEU A 83 10.20 -16.33 -15.49
N TYR A 84 11.40 -16.81 -15.16
CA TYR A 84 11.92 -18.08 -15.65
C TYR A 84 11.30 -19.29 -14.95
N ALA A 85 11.28 -19.26 -13.62
CA ALA A 85 10.73 -20.33 -12.78
C ALA A 85 9.21 -20.26 -12.69
N ASP A 86 8.59 -19.19 -13.17
CA ASP A 86 7.16 -18.93 -13.10
C ASP A 86 6.66 -18.96 -11.64
N ILE A 87 7.28 -18.12 -10.80
CA ILE A 87 6.93 -18.02 -9.37
C ILE A 87 5.58 -17.30 -9.24
N GLY A 88 5.38 -16.23 -10.02
CA GLY A 88 4.06 -15.64 -10.30
C GLY A 88 3.90 -14.20 -9.85
N PHE A 89 4.93 -13.56 -9.30
CA PHE A 89 4.87 -12.17 -8.82
C PHE A 89 4.59 -11.22 -9.97
N TRP A 90 5.42 -11.25 -11.01
CA TRP A 90 5.27 -10.40 -12.18
C TRP A 90 4.02 -10.72 -12.98
N ARG A 91 3.71 -12.01 -13.12
CA ARG A 91 2.48 -12.45 -13.81
C ARG A 91 1.22 -11.91 -13.14
N THR A 92 1.22 -11.78 -11.81
CA THR A 92 0.10 -11.19 -11.08
C THR A 92 -0.11 -9.73 -11.48
N ILE A 93 0.99 -8.96 -11.55
CA ILE A 93 0.97 -7.57 -12.02
C ILE A 93 0.44 -7.48 -13.46
N GLU A 94 0.99 -8.29 -14.37
CA GLU A 94 0.59 -8.27 -15.78
C GLU A 94 -0.89 -8.62 -15.98
N ARG A 95 -1.41 -9.62 -15.24
CA ARG A 95 -2.83 -9.98 -15.28
C ARG A 95 -3.72 -8.88 -14.72
N HIS A 96 -3.29 -8.23 -13.64
CA HIS A 96 -4.01 -7.11 -13.05
C HIS A 96 -4.10 -5.93 -14.03
N HIS A 97 -2.98 -5.56 -14.64
CA HIS A 97 -2.93 -4.53 -15.66
C HIS A 97 -3.73 -4.89 -16.91
N GLN A 98 -3.63 -6.12 -17.39
CA GLN A 98 -4.40 -6.58 -18.54
C GLN A 98 -5.91 -6.44 -18.29
N LYS A 99 -6.37 -6.73 -17.07
CA LYS A 99 -7.77 -6.57 -16.67
C LYS A 99 -8.20 -5.11 -16.61
N LEU A 100 -7.34 -4.22 -16.14
CA LEU A 100 -7.67 -2.80 -15.93
C LEU A 100 -7.47 -1.92 -17.18
N PHE A 101 -6.37 -2.13 -17.89
CA PHE A 101 -5.89 -1.25 -18.96
C PHE A 101 -5.98 -1.90 -20.35
N GLY A 102 -6.30 -3.20 -20.42
CA GLY A 102 -6.30 -3.95 -21.68
C GLY A 102 -4.92 -4.30 -22.22
N VAL A 103 -3.85 -3.99 -21.48
CA VAL A 103 -2.45 -4.31 -21.81
C VAL A 103 -1.70 -4.77 -20.55
N PRO A 104 -0.66 -5.62 -20.66
CA PRO A 104 0.03 -6.17 -19.48
C PRO A 104 0.99 -5.16 -18.82
N LEU A 105 1.55 -4.24 -19.60
CA LEU A 105 2.49 -3.21 -19.13
C LEU A 105 2.03 -1.85 -19.67
N PRO A 106 1.19 -1.10 -18.94
CA PRO A 106 0.80 0.25 -19.34
C PRO A 106 2.04 1.14 -19.52
N LEU A 107 1.92 2.29 -20.19
CA LEU A 107 3.03 3.17 -20.61
C LEU A 107 3.93 2.61 -21.72
N ILE A 108 4.16 1.30 -21.78
CA ILE A 108 5.12 0.65 -22.70
C ILE A 108 4.42 -0.18 -23.78
N CYS A 109 3.47 -1.04 -23.39
CA CYS A 109 2.73 -1.86 -24.34
C CYS A 109 1.54 -1.09 -24.94
N LYS A 110 1.21 -1.40 -26.19
CA LYS A 110 0.05 -0.86 -26.91
C LYS A 110 -1.02 -1.93 -27.12
N PRO A 111 -2.31 -1.56 -27.20
CA PRO A 111 -3.36 -2.50 -27.58
C PRO A 111 -3.07 -3.16 -28.93
N GLY A 112 -3.10 -4.49 -28.95
CA GLY A 112 -2.81 -5.28 -30.15
C GLY A 112 -1.34 -5.72 -30.29
N ASP A 113 -0.47 -5.35 -29.35
CA ASP A 113 0.88 -5.89 -29.27
C ASP A 113 0.88 -7.43 -29.13
N LEU A 114 1.95 -8.05 -29.62
CA LEU A 114 2.19 -9.49 -29.45
C LEU A 114 2.36 -9.84 -27.96
N LEU A 115 2.00 -11.08 -27.62
CA LEU A 115 2.25 -11.66 -26.29
C LEU A 115 3.73 -11.57 -25.94
N LEU A 116 4.01 -11.15 -24.70
CA LEU A 116 5.36 -11.02 -24.17
C LEU A 116 6.02 -12.40 -24.02
N GLU A 117 7.19 -12.57 -24.63
CA GLU A 117 8.06 -13.72 -24.34
C GLU A 117 8.57 -13.67 -22.90
N THR A 118 9.13 -14.77 -22.37
CA THR A 118 9.59 -14.86 -20.97
C THR A 118 10.50 -13.69 -20.57
N PHE A 119 11.52 -13.40 -21.40
CA PHE A 119 12.46 -12.30 -21.17
C PHE A 119 12.28 -11.17 -22.19
N ASP A 120 11.04 -10.76 -22.45
CA ASP A 120 10.77 -9.58 -23.28
C ASP A 120 11.35 -8.31 -22.63
N ALA A 121 12.13 -7.53 -23.37
CA ALA A 121 12.78 -6.30 -22.89
C ALA A 121 11.77 -5.32 -22.27
N ARG A 122 10.53 -5.27 -22.76
CA ARG A 122 9.50 -4.37 -22.23
C ARG A 122 9.20 -4.62 -20.74
N ARG A 123 9.35 -5.85 -20.24
CA ARG A 123 9.18 -6.18 -18.81
C ARG A 123 10.25 -5.51 -17.96
N PHE A 124 11.51 -5.63 -18.37
CA PHE A 124 12.64 -5.02 -17.69
C PHE A 124 12.57 -3.50 -17.78
N GLN A 125 12.19 -2.93 -18.94
CA GLN A 125 11.98 -1.50 -19.10
C GLN A 125 10.90 -0.96 -18.14
N PHE A 126 9.76 -1.64 -18.05
CA PHE A 126 8.69 -1.25 -17.12
C PHE A 126 9.15 -1.34 -15.67
N PHE A 127 9.84 -2.42 -15.33
CA PHE A 127 10.37 -2.62 -13.99
C PHE A 127 11.38 -1.52 -13.61
N LEU A 128 12.34 -1.23 -14.49
CA LEU A 128 13.31 -0.15 -14.32
C LEU A 128 12.61 1.19 -14.07
N TYR A 129 11.68 1.59 -14.93
CA TYR A 129 10.91 2.84 -14.74
C TYR A 129 10.22 2.92 -13.37
N THR A 130 9.74 1.78 -12.84
CA THR A 130 9.09 1.76 -11.53
C THR A 130 10.05 1.78 -10.35
N ARG A 131 11.30 1.34 -10.54
CA ARG A 131 12.31 1.19 -9.47
C ARG A 131 13.36 2.27 -9.47
N TRP A 132 13.64 2.88 -10.61
CA TRP A 132 14.69 3.88 -10.76
C TRP A 132 14.57 5.05 -9.77
N PRO A 133 13.36 5.57 -9.44
CA PRO A 133 13.23 6.63 -8.44
C PRO A 133 13.76 6.29 -7.04
N ASN A 134 14.00 5.01 -6.73
CA ASN A 134 14.60 4.60 -5.46
C ASN A 134 16.14 4.71 -5.45
N PHE A 135 16.75 5.00 -6.61
CA PHE A 135 18.20 5.17 -6.80
C PHE A 135 18.57 6.59 -7.20
N MET A 136 17.58 7.44 -7.51
CA MET A 136 17.84 8.82 -7.92
C MET A 136 17.93 9.75 -6.70
N ILE A 137 18.96 10.59 -6.69
CA ILE A 137 19.06 11.73 -5.76
C ILE A 137 18.20 12.91 -6.26
N THR A 138 17.98 13.01 -7.58
CA THR A 138 17.20 14.11 -8.17
C THR A 138 15.71 13.77 -8.19
N GLU A 139 14.87 14.81 -8.10
CA GLU A 139 13.42 14.64 -8.22
C GLU A 139 12.93 14.61 -9.68
N ASP A 140 13.82 14.33 -10.64
CA ASP A 140 13.48 14.38 -12.05
C ASP A 140 12.62 13.19 -12.46
N ILE A 141 11.59 13.47 -13.25
CA ILE A 141 10.69 12.43 -13.74
C ILE A 141 11.19 11.97 -15.11
N LEU A 142 11.72 10.75 -15.15
CA LEU A 142 12.21 10.15 -16.38
C LEU A 142 11.08 9.62 -17.25
N SER A 143 11.26 9.73 -18.56
CA SER A 143 10.34 9.12 -19.52
C SER A 143 10.38 7.59 -19.39
N PRO A 144 9.23 6.90 -19.37
CA PRO A 144 9.23 5.43 -19.44
C PRO A 144 9.88 4.91 -20.73
N ASN A 145 10.00 5.75 -21.76
CA ASN A 145 10.64 5.47 -23.03
C ASN A 145 12.06 6.07 -23.15
N HIS A 146 12.72 6.40 -22.04
CA HIS A 146 14.10 6.85 -22.03
C HIS A 146 15.01 5.81 -22.71
N ASP A 147 15.98 6.27 -23.50
CA ASP A 147 16.84 5.37 -24.28
C ASP A 147 17.75 4.52 -23.38
N CYS A 148 18.24 5.07 -22.27
CA CYS A 148 18.94 4.32 -21.23
C CYS A 148 18.12 3.13 -20.68
N PHE A 149 16.82 3.34 -20.38
CA PHE A 149 15.95 2.24 -19.94
C PHE A 149 15.81 1.16 -21.02
N LYS A 150 15.74 1.53 -22.29
CA LYS A 150 15.69 0.57 -23.39
C LYS A 150 17.01 -0.19 -23.55
N ALA A 151 18.14 0.49 -23.41
CA ALA A 151 19.48 -0.11 -23.49
C ALA A 151 19.67 -1.16 -22.39
N ILE A 152 19.44 -0.79 -21.13
CA ILE A 152 19.54 -1.70 -19.98
C ILE A 152 18.53 -2.86 -20.11
N ALA A 153 17.29 -2.57 -20.52
CA ALA A 153 16.27 -3.59 -20.71
C ALA A 153 16.62 -4.59 -21.83
N GLY A 154 17.20 -4.11 -22.93
CA GLY A 154 17.71 -4.93 -24.03
C GLY A 154 18.89 -5.80 -23.60
N LEU A 155 19.81 -5.25 -22.80
CA LEU A 155 20.89 -6.00 -22.18
C LEU A 155 20.34 -7.11 -21.28
N ALA A 156 19.47 -6.78 -20.31
CA ALA A 156 18.87 -7.71 -19.37
C ALA A 156 18.15 -8.86 -20.09
N SER A 157 17.30 -8.53 -21.07
CA SER A 157 16.60 -9.50 -21.91
C SER A 157 17.55 -10.52 -22.54
N ASN A 158 18.60 -10.05 -23.21
CA ASN A 158 19.57 -10.90 -23.90
C ASN A 158 20.45 -11.70 -22.93
N TYR A 159 20.88 -11.08 -21.83
CA TYR A 159 21.73 -11.71 -20.82
C TYR A 159 20.99 -12.85 -20.14
N PHE A 160 19.81 -12.58 -19.57
CA PHE A 160 19.05 -13.57 -18.80
C PHE A 160 18.53 -14.70 -19.68
N ALA A 161 18.16 -14.43 -20.95
CA ALA A 161 17.84 -15.48 -21.90
C ALA A 161 18.97 -16.50 -22.07
N LYS A 162 20.23 -16.04 -22.14
CA LYS A 162 21.40 -16.93 -22.25
C LYS A 162 21.73 -17.59 -20.92
N ALA A 163 21.72 -16.83 -19.82
CA ALA A 163 22.11 -17.30 -18.50
C ALA A 163 21.17 -18.41 -17.99
N PHE A 164 19.86 -18.28 -18.22
CA PHE A 164 18.88 -19.26 -17.77
C PHE A 164 18.63 -20.40 -18.77
N ALA A 165 19.03 -20.28 -20.05
CA ALA A 165 18.73 -21.29 -21.09
C ALA A 165 19.14 -22.73 -20.76
N LYS A 166 20.21 -22.91 -19.97
CA LYS A 166 20.76 -24.22 -19.60
C LYS A 166 20.40 -24.66 -18.18
N ARG A 167 19.59 -23.87 -17.46
CA ARG A 167 19.30 -24.09 -16.04
C ARG A 167 17.95 -24.76 -15.85
N PRO A 168 17.76 -25.57 -14.79
CA PRO A 168 16.44 -26.10 -14.47
C PRO A 168 15.47 -24.97 -14.11
N ARG A 169 14.20 -25.09 -14.52
CA ARG A 169 13.11 -24.16 -14.12
C ARG A 169 12.62 -24.44 -12.70
N GLN A 170 13.56 -24.52 -11.76
CA GLN A 170 13.29 -24.74 -10.35
C GLN A 170 13.60 -23.45 -9.59
N SER A 171 12.83 -23.21 -8.53
CA SER A 171 13.05 -22.13 -7.59
C SER A 171 12.65 -22.60 -6.20
N SER A 172 13.52 -22.35 -5.24
CA SER A 172 13.36 -22.59 -3.83
C SER A 172 12.22 -21.74 -3.27
N LEU A 173 12.11 -20.49 -3.73
CA LEU A 173 11.00 -19.60 -3.40
C LEU A 173 9.67 -20.17 -3.92
N LYS A 174 9.62 -20.64 -5.17
CA LYS A 174 8.41 -21.31 -5.70
C LYS A 174 8.04 -22.53 -4.87
N SER A 175 9.04 -23.31 -4.45
CA SER A 175 8.84 -24.48 -3.61
C SER A 175 8.30 -24.09 -2.23
N PHE A 176 8.83 -23.04 -1.60
CA PHE A 176 8.34 -22.46 -0.35
C PHE A 176 6.89 -21.99 -0.46
N LEU A 177 6.54 -21.25 -1.51
CA LEU A 177 5.16 -20.79 -1.74
C LEU A 177 4.19 -21.95 -2.00
N ALA A 178 4.66 -23.03 -2.63
CA ALA A 178 3.88 -24.24 -2.87
C ALA A 178 3.70 -25.13 -1.63
N LEU A 179 4.44 -24.90 -0.54
CA LEU A 179 4.25 -25.67 0.70
C LEU A 179 2.81 -25.52 1.22
N PRO A 180 2.18 -26.59 1.74
CA PRO A 180 0.83 -26.51 2.29
C PRO A 180 0.72 -25.46 3.39
N TYR A 181 -0.29 -24.60 3.31
CA TYR A 181 -0.59 -23.57 4.29
C TYR A 181 -1.60 -24.10 5.33
N LYS A 182 -1.17 -25.11 6.09
CA LYS A 182 -2.05 -25.81 7.04
C LYS A 182 -2.25 -25.03 8.33
N SER A 183 -1.30 -24.16 8.67
CA SER A 183 -1.38 -23.25 9.82
C SER A 183 -1.44 -21.78 9.39
N ASP A 184 -1.90 -20.95 10.31
CA ASP A 184 -1.79 -19.50 10.24
C ASP A 184 -0.35 -19.00 10.23
N GLU A 185 0.55 -19.69 10.93
CA GLU A 185 1.98 -19.40 10.94
C GLU A 185 2.59 -19.55 9.54
N ASP A 186 2.23 -20.61 8.79
CA ASP A 186 2.67 -20.80 7.41
C ASP A 186 2.24 -19.64 6.51
N MET A 187 0.97 -19.21 6.62
CA MET A 187 0.45 -18.09 5.83
C MET A 187 1.10 -16.76 6.20
N THR A 188 1.26 -16.52 7.49
CA THR A 188 1.85 -15.30 8.02
C THR A 188 3.32 -15.20 7.61
N ASN A 189 4.08 -16.29 7.64
CA ASN A 189 5.46 -16.34 7.16
C ASN A 189 5.58 -16.01 5.66
N LYS A 190 4.69 -16.56 4.83
CA LYS A 190 4.66 -16.24 3.39
C LYS A 190 4.31 -14.78 3.14
N MET A 191 3.40 -14.21 3.93
CA MET A 191 3.04 -12.80 3.86
C MET A 191 4.21 -11.90 4.26
N PHE A 192 4.87 -12.20 5.39
CA PHE A 192 6.05 -11.45 5.84
C PHE A 192 7.14 -11.47 4.77
N TRP A 193 7.45 -12.65 4.24
CA TRP A 193 8.42 -12.78 3.16
C TRP A 193 8.03 -11.96 1.93
N THR A 194 6.76 -12.04 1.52
CA THR A 194 6.24 -11.27 0.37
C THR A 194 6.44 -9.76 0.55
N GLY A 195 6.12 -9.21 1.72
CA GLY A 195 6.23 -7.76 1.94
C GLY A 195 7.62 -7.25 2.27
N GLN A 196 8.47 -8.04 2.92
CA GLN A 196 9.79 -7.57 3.39
C GLN A 196 10.93 -7.96 2.45
N HIS A 197 10.81 -9.07 1.72
CA HIS A 197 11.94 -9.65 0.99
C HIS A 197 11.73 -9.75 -0.52
N SER A 198 10.49 -9.68 -1.01
CA SER A 198 10.28 -9.72 -2.47
C SER A 198 10.82 -8.47 -3.16
N PHE A 199 11.32 -8.64 -4.38
CA PHE A 199 11.76 -7.55 -5.26
C PHE A 199 10.66 -6.51 -5.55
N LEU A 200 9.39 -6.82 -5.25
CA LEU A 200 8.27 -5.88 -5.40
C LEU A 200 8.11 -4.91 -4.24
N PHE A 201 8.48 -5.31 -3.02
CA PHE A 201 8.15 -4.58 -1.80
C PHE A 201 9.36 -4.25 -0.92
N ARG A 202 10.49 -4.94 -1.04
CA ARG A 202 11.68 -4.76 -0.19
C ARG A 202 12.10 -3.28 -0.05
N SER A 203 12.34 -2.59 -1.17
CA SER A 203 12.76 -1.18 -1.13
C SER A 203 11.67 -0.24 -0.59
N ALA A 204 10.39 -0.55 -0.87
CA ALA A 204 9.28 0.23 -0.32
C ALA A 204 9.17 0.02 1.20
N PHE A 205 9.44 -1.19 1.69
CA PHE A 205 9.46 -1.50 3.12
C PHE A 205 10.63 -0.84 3.84
N GLU A 206 11.82 -0.85 3.24
CA GLU A 206 13.01 -0.16 3.74
C GLU A 206 12.73 1.34 3.88
N LYS A 207 12.27 2.00 2.81
CA LYS A 207 11.91 3.42 2.83
C LYS A 207 10.82 3.74 3.86
N TYR A 208 9.75 2.94 3.89
CA TYR A 208 8.67 3.12 4.87
C TYR A 208 9.19 2.99 6.32
N SER A 209 10.11 2.06 6.55
CA SER A 209 10.70 1.85 7.87
C SER A 209 11.59 3.03 8.27
N GLU A 210 12.39 3.57 7.35
CA GLU A 210 13.24 4.76 7.60
C GLU A 210 12.40 6.01 7.89
N GLU A 211 11.32 6.24 7.13
CA GLU A 211 10.41 7.38 7.32
C GLU A 211 9.66 7.32 8.66
N GLU A 212 9.33 6.12 9.15
CA GLU A 212 8.64 5.93 10.43
C GLU A 212 9.62 5.78 11.62
N ASP A 213 10.93 5.55 11.37
CA ASP A 213 11.95 5.35 12.40
C ASP A 213 12.77 6.60 12.77
N LEU A 214 12.24 7.81 12.50
CA LEU A 214 12.93 9.10 12.69
C LEU A 214 13.44 9.43 14.12
N ASP A 215 13.19 8.58 15.12
CA ASP A 215 13.63 8.75 16.52
C ASP A 215 14.76 7.78 16.95
N GLY A 216 15.19 6.82 16.10
CA GLY A 216 16.39 5.99 16.30
C GLY A 216 16.44 5.04 17.52
N GLU A 217 15.41 5.01 18.38
CA GLU A 217 15.32 4.00 19.44
C GLU A 217 14.61 2.74 18.93
N ALA A 218 15.38 1.65 18.84
CA ALA A 218 14.87 0.31 18.52
C ALA A 218 13.94 -0.21 19.65
N ASP A 219 12.66 0.12 19.57
CA ASP A 219 11.58 -0.51 20.34
C ASP A 219 10.93 -1.60 19.48
N TYR A 220 11.00 -2.85 19.93
CA TYR A 220 10.32 -3.99 19.29
C TYR A 220 8.82 -3.72 19.02
N LYS A 221 8.15 -2.91 19.86
CA LYS A 221 6.77 -2.50 19.63
C LYS A 221 6.63 -1.55 18.44
N LYS A 222 7.58 -0.63 18.28
CA LYS A 222 7.63 0.30 17.15
C LYS A 222 7.86 -0.48 15.84
N GLU A 223 8.81 -1.41 15.84
CA GLU A 223 9.07 -2.30 14.70
C GLU A 223 7.82 -3.10 14.31
N ALA A 224 7.13 -3.73 15.27
CA ALA A 224 5.89 -4.46 14.99
C ALA A 224 4.78 -3.56 14.42
N CYS A 225 4.68 -2.31 14.86
CA CYS A 225 3.74 -1.32 14.32
C CYS A 225 4.10 -0.91 12.89
N ILE A 226 5.37 -0.64 12.60
CA ILE A 226 5.87 -0.29 11.25
C ILE A 226 5.55 -1.42 10.28
N ILE A 227 5.97 -2.64 10.64
CA ILE A 227 5.73 -3.85 9.86
C ILE A 227 4.23 -4.02 9.58
N SER A 228 3.40 -3.89 10.60
CA SER A 228 1.96 -4.05 10.46
C SER A 228 1.37 -2.98 9.56
N ASN A 229 1.70 -1.70 9.76
CA ASN A 229 1.21 -0.61 8.93
C ASN A 229 1.62 -0.77 7.46
N PHE A 230 2.82 -1.28 7.20
CA PHE A 230 3.29 -1.53 5.84
C PHE A 230 2.38 -2.53 5.09
N PHE A 231 1.99 -3.64 5.74
CA PHE A 231 1.09 -4.62 5.11
C PHE A 231 -0.31 -4.08 4.83
N LEU A 232 -0.74 -3.06 5.58
CA LEU A 232 -2.09 -2.50 5.52
C LEU A 232 -2.22 -1.32 4.56
N LYS A 233 -1.16 -0.53 4.38
CA LYS A 233 -1.22 0.78 3.70
C LYS A 233 -0.48 0.75 2.35
N PRO A 234 0.87 0.64 2.30
CA PRO A 234 1.63 0.54 1.06
C PRO A 234 1.09 -0.44 0.01
N CYS A 235 1.34 -0.05 -1.23
CA CYS A 235 1.06 -0.81 -2.44
C CYS A 235 2.35 -0.89 -3.25
N SER A 236 2.45 -1.84 -4.17
CA SER A 236 3.60 -1.94 -5.07
C SER A 236 3.60 -0.75 -6.04
N ASP A 237 4.77 -0.14 -6.24
CA ASP A 237 4.96 0.93 -7.23
C ASP A 237 4.68 0.47 -8.67
N CYS A 238 4.70 -0.85 -8.90
CA CYS A 238 4.43 -1.41 -10.21
C CYS A 238 2.95 -1.39 -10.59
N SER A 239 2.01 -1.48 -9.63
CA SER A 239 0.60 -1.81 -9.95
C SER A 239 -0.47 -1.26 -9.01
N GLY A 240 -0.11 -0.71 -7.85
CA GLY A 240 -1.08 -0.35 -6.81
C GLY A 240 -1.66 -1.54 -6.03
N LEU A 241 -1.16 -2.76 -6.24
CA LEU A 241 -1.54 -3.94 -5.45
C LEU A 241 -0.81 -4.00 -4.11
N GLY A 242 -1.50 -4.42 -3.05
CA GLY A 242 -0.91 -4.70 -1.74
C GLY A 242 -0.23 -6.05 -1.64
N VAL A 243 0.48 -6.24 -0.53
CA VAL A 243 1.08 -7.54 -0.19
C VAL A 243 0.03 -8.64 -0.16
N CYS A 244 -1.13 -8.39 0.46
CA CYS A 244 -2.21 -9.37 0.54
C CYS A 244 -2.79 -9.72 -0.83
N ASP A 245 -2.90 -8.76 -1.75
CA ASP A 245 -3.40 -8.98 -3.11
C ASP A 245 -2.44 -9.86 -3.93
N ILE A 246 -1.14 -9.58 -3.82
CA ILE A 246 -0.07 -10.37 -4.45
C ILE A 246 -0.05 -11.77 -3.86
N LEU A 247 0.01 -11.90 -2.53
CA LEU A 247 0.03 -13.20 -1.84
C LEU A 247 -1.17 -14.07 -2.22
N ALA A 248 -2.38 -13.49 -2.18
CA ALA A 248 -3.59 -14.21 -2.55
C ALA A 248 -3.49 -14.76 -3.98
N SER A 249 -2.88 -14.01 -4.91
CA SER A 249 -2.70 -14.41 -6.31
C SER A 249 -1.62 -15.46 -6.54
N LEU A 250 -0.58 -15.48 -5.70
CA LEU A 250 0.51 -16.46 -5.77
C LEU A 250 0.09 -17.85 -5.29
N LEU A 251 -0.81 -17.91 -4.32
CA LEU A 251 -1.21 -19.14 -3.67
C LEU A 251 -2.39 -19.81 -4.39
N ASP A 252 -2.38 -21.15 -4.40
CA ASP A 252 -3.47 -21.98 -4.92
C ASP A 252 -4.65 -22.04 -3.93
N LEU A 253 -5.27 -20.89 -3.69
CA LEU A 253 -6.38 -20.72 -2.74
C LEU A 253 -7.73 -21.00 -3.41
N SER A 254 -8.66 -21.57 -2.64
CA SER A 254 -10.09 -21.50 -2.99
C SER A 254 -10.55 -20.04 -3.03
N GLU A 255 -11.66 -19.75 -3.71
CA GLU A 255 -12.20 -18.38 -3.77
C GLU A 255 -12.50 -17.81 -2.37
N GLU A 256 -13.01 -18.63 -1.45
CA GLU A 256 -13.28 -18.20 -0.06
C GLU A 256 -11.99 -17.85 0.69
N ASP A 257 -10.95 -18.68 0.56
CA ASP A 257 -9.65 -18.43 1.18
C ASP A 257 -8.97 -17.20 0.54
N ARG A 258 -9.09 -17.03 -0.78
CA ARG A 258 -8.56 -15.88 -1.53
C ARG A 258 -9.18 -14.57 -1.06
N ASP A 259 -10.52 -14.53 -0.98
CA ASP A 259 -11.27 -13.38 -0.46
C ASP A 259 -10.87 -13.06 0.98
N SER A 260 -10.64 -14.09 1.79
CA SER A 260 -10.21 -13.93 3.17
C SER A 260 -8.83 -13.25 3.27
N VAL A 261 -7.83 -13.76 2.54
CA VAL A 261 -6.47 -13.17 2.52
C VAL A 261 -6.50 -11.74 2.01
N GLN A 262 -7.28 -11.44 0.96
CA GLN A 262 -7.39 -10.07 0.44
C GLN A 262 -7.95 -9.07 1.45
N ARG A 263 -8.79 -9.53 2.39
CA ARG A 263 -9.35 -8.71 3.48
C ARG A 263 -8.41 -8.57 4.69
N TRP A 264 -7.23 -9.19 4.69
CA TRP A 264 -6.27 -9.02 5.79
C TRP A 264 -5.70 -7.60 5.88
N ASN A 265 -5.91 -6.78 4.84
CA ASN A 265 -5.69 -5.34 4.86
C ASN A 265 -6.71 -4.56 5.75
N GLU A 266 -7.73 -5.23 6.29
CA GLU A 266 -8.74 -4.67 7.21
C GLU A 266 -8.73 -5.40 8.56
N PRO A 267 -7.63 -5.36 9.34
CA PRO A 267 -7.54 -6.12 10.57
C PRO A 267 -8.48 -5.58 11.65
N HIS A 268 -8.99 -6.50 12.47
CA HIS A 268 -9.79 -6.19 13.65
C HIS A 268 -8.87 -5.73 14.79
N LEU A 269 -8.45 -4.47 14.76
CA LEU A 269 -7.69 -3.84 15.85
C LEU A 269 -8.62 -3.53 17.04
N SER A 270 -8.32 -4.07 18.22
CA SER A 270 -9.12 -3.80 19.42
C SER A 270 -8.36 -4.10 20.71
N PHE A 271 -9.04 -3.84 21.84
CA PHE A 271 -8.73 -4.38 23.15
C PHE A 271 -9.52 -5.67 23.36
N TYR A 272 -8.81 -6.76 23.65
CA TYR A 272 -9.38 -8.10 23.81
C TYR A 272 -9.14 -8.61 25.22
N GLN A 273 -10.21 -8.97 25.94
CA GLN A 273 -10.07 -9.64 27.23
C GLN A 273 -10.11 -11.16 27.05
N ILE A 274 -9.08 -11.84 27.56
CA ILE A 274 -8.98 -13.29 27.54
C ILE A 274 -9.98 -13.89 28.52
N GLN A 275 -10.90 -14.72 28.03
CA GLN A 275 -11.92 -15.38 28.84
C GLN A 275 -11.47 -16.79 29.23
N SER A 276 -11.07 -17.60 28.24
CA SER A 276 -10.77 -19.01 28.45
C SER A 276 -9.62 -19.50 27.56
N LEU A 277 -8.92 -20.53 28.03
CA LEU A 277 -7.86 -21.21 27.30
C LEU A 277 -8.29 -22.65 27.04
N GLN A 278 -8.47 -23.01 25.76
CA GLN A 278 -8.85 -24.36 25.36
C GLN A 278 -7.61 -25.21 25.12
N LYS A 279 -7.39 -26.18 26.01
CA LYS A 279 -6.17 -27.00 26.06
C LYS A 279 -6.41 -28.40 25.49
N SER A 280 -5.37 -28.93 24.84
CA SER A 280 -5.25 -30.33 24.46
C SER A 280 -3.88 -30.83 24.93
N GLY A 281 -3.85 -31.47 26.10
CA GLY A 281 -2.60 -31.81 26.79
C GLY A 281 -1.87 -30.55 27.28
N SER A 282 -0.58 -30.43 26.97
CA SER A 282 0.25 -29.24 27.28
C SER A 282 0.02 -28.06 26.32
N MET A 283 -0.68 -28.29 25.22
CA MET A 283 -0.88 -27.31 24.14
C MET A 283 -2.18 -26.53 24.33
N ILE A 284 -2.12 -25.21 24.18
CA ILE A 284 -3.30 -24.38 23.95
C ILE A 284 -3.62 -24.46 22.46
N LYS A 285 -4.81 -24.97 22.12
CA LYS A 285 -5.28 -25.03 20.74
C LYS A 285 -5.94 -23.72 20.34
N THR A 286 -6.89 -23.26 21.17
CA THR A 286 -7.58 -22.00 20.94
C THR A 286 -7.73 -21.19 22.22
N ILE A 287 -7.87 -19.87 22.07
CA ILE A 287 -8.25 -18.94 23.14
C ILE A 287 -9.59 -18.31 22.79
N GLU A 288 -10.44 -18.13 23.79
CA GLU A 288 -11.65 -17.31 23.66
C GLU A 288 -11.37 -15.92 24.24
N VAL A 289 -11.59 -14.90 23.43
CA VAL A 289 -11.43 -13.50 23.83
C VAL A 289 -12.71 -12.73 23.56
N VAL A 290 -13.02 -11.75 24.42
CA VAL A 290 -14.09 -10.79 24.17
C VAL A 290 -13.44 -9.50 23.70
N ASN A 291 -13.85 -9.01 22.53
CA ASN A 291 -13.50 -7.69 22.06
C ASN A 291 -14.24 -6.66 22.94
N LEU A 292 -13.49 -5.83 23.64
CA LEU A 292 -14.04 -4.87 24.60
C LEU A 292 -14.71 -3.68 23.92
N VAL A 293 -14.49 -3.46 22.63
CA VAL A 293 -15.15 -2.40 21.84
C VAL A 293 -16.52 -2.86 21.36
N ASN A 294 -16.61 -4.03 20.72
CA ASN A 294 -17.86 -4.51 20.10
C ASN A 294 -18.59 -5.60 20.91
N HIS A 295 -18.02 -6.02 22.05
CA HIS A 295 -18.53 -7.05 22.96
C HIS A 295 -18.72 -8.45 22.36
N GLN A 296 -18.19 -8.70 21.16
CA GLN A 296 -18.30 -10.01 20.52
C GLN A 296 -17.21 -10.96 21.02
N LEU A 297 -17.56 -12.25 21.04
CA LEU A 297 -16.64 -13.35 21.36
C LEU A 297 -15.89 -13.78 20.10
N TYR A 298 -14.57 -13.88 20.21
CA TYR A 298 -13.68 -14.32 19.16
C TYR A 298 -12.96 -15.59 19.61
N ARG A 299 -12.81 -16.55 18.71
CA ARG A 299 -12.05 -17.77 18.93
C ARG A 299 -10.75 -17.72 18.15
N ILE A 300 -9.64 -17.61 18.87
CA ILE A 300 -8.31 -17.42 18.31
C ILE A 300 -7.54 -18.74 18.28
N GLY A 301 -6.98 -19.12 17.13
CA GLY A 301 -6.04 -20.24 17.01
C GLY A 301 -4.65 -19.85 17.50
N ILE A 302 -4.03 -20.69 18.34
CA ILE A 302 -2.67 -20.41 18.86
C ILE A 302 -1.71 -21.58 18.66
N ASN A 303 -2.16 -22.82 18.90
CA ASN A 303 -1.33 -24.02 18.78
C ASN A 303 0.06 -23.91 19.44
N LYS A 304 0.16 -23.30 20.64
CA LYS A 304 1.43 -23.16 21.41
C LYS A 304 1.35 -23.89 22.75
N GLU A 305 2.52 -24.26 23.28
CA GLU A 305 2.60 -24.76 24.65
C GLU A 305 2.11 -23.71 25.64
N HIS A 306 1.34 -24.15 26.65
CA HIS A 306 0.74 -23.24 27.63
C HIS A 306 1.77 -22.33 28.30
N LYS A 307 2.94 -22.87 28.68
CA LYS A 307 4.01 -22.09 29.32
C LYS A 307 4.64 -21.05 28.38
N ALA A 308 4.72 -21.36 27.08
CA ALA A 308 5.29 -20.48 26.07
C ALA A 308 4.31 -19.39 25.61
N SER A 309 3.00 -19.59 25.82
CA SER A 309 1.98 -18.66 25.32
C SER A 309 1.93 -17.32 26.03
N GLY A 310 2.29 -17.26 27.32
CA GLY A 310 2.19 -16.05 28.14
C GLY A 310 0.76 -15.57 28.47
N PHE A 311 -0.27 -16.25 27.93
CA PHE A 311 -1.67 -15.86 28.06
C PHE A 311 -2.36 -16.47 29.30
N CYS A 312 -3.16 -15.66 29.97
CA CYS A 312 -3.95 -16.02 31.15
C CYS A 312 -5.35 -15.40 31.09
N PRO A 313 -6.40 -16.09 31.58
CA PRO A 313 -7.73 -15.50 31.74
C PRO A 313 -7.70 -14.19 32.54
N GLY A 314 -8.52 -13.23 32.14
CA GLY A 314 -8.61 -11.89 32.74
C GLY A 314 -7.62 -10.86 32.17
N GLN A 315 -6.57 -11.30 31.48
CA GLN A 315 -5.66 -10.39 30.78
C GLN A 315 -6.37 -9.63 29.67
N VAL A 316 -5.93 -8.40 29.42
CA VAL A 316 -6.37 -7.58 28.30
C VAL A 316 -5.20 -7.40 27.33
N VAL A 317 -5.46 -7.56 26.05
CA VAL A 317 -4.49 -7.49 24.98
C VAL A 317 -4.95 -6.46 23.96
N CYS A 318 -4.12 -5.47 23.63
CA CYS A 318 -4.34 -4.64 22.45
C CYS A 318 -3.56 -5.25 21.28
N GLY A 319 -4.26 -5.47 20.18
CA GLY A 319 -3.69 -6.09 19.00
C GLY A 319 -4.70 -6.19 17.88
N SER A 320 -4.24 -6.73 16.76
CA SER A 320 -5.04 -6.91 15.55
C SER A 320 -5.31 -8.38 15.28
N LEU A 321 -6.53 -8.68 14.85
CA LEU A 321 -6.93 -10.00 14.40
C LEU A 321 -7.28 -10.02 12.91
N PHE A 322 -6.94 -11.11 12.24
CA PHE A 322 -7.51 -11.47 10.93
C PHE A 322 -8.25 -12.80 11.03
N SER A 323 -9.21 -13.01 10.12
CA SER A 323 -9.94 -14.28 10.03
C SER A 323 -9.27 -15.20 9.02
N TRP A 324 -9.19 -16.48 9.36
CA TRP A 324 -8.71 -17.53 8.48
C TRP A 324 -9.42 -18.84 8.80
N ARG A 325 -10.13 -19.43 7.83
CA ARG A 325 -10.80 -20.74 7.92
C ARG A 325 -11.59 -20.95 9.22
N ASN A 326 -12.48 -20.01 9.55
CA ASN A 326 -13.35 -20.01 10.74
C ASN A 326 -12.64 -19.81 12.09
N LEU A 327 -11.36 -19.48 12.10
CA LEU A 327 -10.63 -19.06 13.29
C LEU A 327 -10.13 -17.63 13.11
N TRP A 328 -9.87 -16.99 14.25
CA TRP A 328 -9.16 -15.72 14.30
C TRP A 328 -7.71 -15.95 14.65
N HIS A 329 -6.83 -15.06 14.21
CA HIS A 329 -5.40 -15.18 14.42
C HIS A 329 -4.82 -13.82 14.77
N TRP A 330 -3.84 -13.81 15.67
CA TRP A 330 -3.12 -12.60 16.00
C TRP A 330 -2.25 -12.19 14.82
N PHE A 331 -2.49 -10.99 14.33
CA PHE A 331 -1.63 -10.35 13.35
C PHE A 331 -0.42 -9.71 14.05
N PHE A 332 -0.71 -8.90 15.06
CA PHE A 332 0.28 -8.30 15.95
C PHE A 332 -0.32 -8.01 17.32
N LEU A 333 0.56 -7.87 18.30
CA LEU A 333 0.24 -7.53 19.68
C LEU A 333 1.03 -6.28 20.07
N THR A 334 0.34 -5.22 20.48
CA THR A 334 1.00 -3.97 20.88
C THR A 334 1.21 -3.91 22.38
N ASN A 335 0.18 -4.28 23.15
CA ASN A 335 0.19 -4.16 24.61
C ASN A 335 -0.54 -5.32 25.28
N VAL A 336 -0.02 -5.76 26.44
CA VAL A 336 -0.64 -6.78 27.29
C VAL A 336 -0.73 -6.25 28.71
N TRP A 337 -1.94 -6.17 29.24
CA TRP A 337 -2.23 -5.78 30.61
C TRP A 337 -2.74 -6.99 31.41
N LYS A 338 -2.35 -7.06 32.69
CA LYS A 338 -2.82 -8.12 33.60
C LYS A 338 -4.32 -8.01 33.93
N ALA A 339 -4.88 -6.81 33.81
CA ALA A 339 -6.28 -6.51 34.07
C ALA A 339 -6.74 -5.37 33.15
N ILE A 340 -8.04 -5.07 33.18
CA ILE A 340 -8.63 -3.95 32.44
C ILE A 340 -7.94 -2.63 32.86
N PRO A 341 -7.39 -1.85 31.91
CA PRO A 341 -6.79 -0.57 32.23
C PRO A 341 -7.86 0.42 32.72
N ALA A 342 -7.50 1.25 33.71
CA ALA A 342 -8.45 2.19 34.34
C ALA A 342 -9.02 3.22 33.34
N ASN A 343 -8.24 3.58 32.33
CA ASN A 343 -8.59 4.54 31.28
C ASN A 343 -9.13 3.87 30.00
N LEU A 344 -9.66 2.65 30.08
CA LEU A 344 -10.11 1.92 28.89
C LEU A 344 -11.12 2.71 28.03
N SER A 345 -12.04 3.45 28.64
CA SER A 345 -13.02 4.26 27.88
C SER A 345 -12.37 5.35 27.04
N GLU A 346 -11.35 6.03 27.58
CA GLU A 346 -10.57 7.03 26.84
C GLU A 346 -9.81 6.38 25.68
N LEU A 347 -9.14 5.25 25.95
CA LEU A 347 -8.42 4.49 24.93
C LEU A 347 -9.33 3.95 23.82
N LYS A 348 -10.56 3.54 24.14
CA LYS A 348 -11.56 3.13 23.15
C LYS A 348 -11.98 4.31 22.26
N GLN A 349 -12.23 5.47 22.87
CA GLN A 349 -12.59 6.67 22.13
C GLN A 349 -11.45 7.12 21.22
N GLU A 350 -10.23 7.13 21.72
CA GLU A 350 -9.03 7.41 20.93
C GLU A 350 -8.90 6.43 19.76
N LEU A 351 -9.02 5.11 20.01
CA LEU A 351 -8.94 4.09 18.96
C LEU A 351 -9.97 4.32 17.85
N LEU A 352 -11.23 4.59 18.20
CA LEU A 352 -12.31 4.81 17.23
C LEU A 352 -12.19 6.15 16.48
N GLN A 353 -11.63 7.19 17.14
CA GLN A 353 -11.39 8.49 16.52
C GLN A 353 -10.22 8.43 15.53
N THR A 354 -9.14 7.72 15.89
CA THR A 354 -7.93 7.55 15.08
C THR A 354 -8.16 6.55 13.93
N HIS A 355 -8.93 5.48 14.16
CA HIS A 355 -9.18 4.44 13.16
C HIS A 355 -10.67 4.31 12.83
N ARG A 356 -11.20 5.28 12.08
CA ARG A 356 -12.63 5.35 11.71
C ARG A 356 -13.14 4.11 10.97
N SER A 357 -12.28 3.43 10.22
CA SER A 357 -12.62 2.18 9.53
C SER A 357 -13.07 1.08 10.50
N LEU A 358 -12.49 1.01 11.71
CA LEU A 358 -12.85 0.02 12.72
C LEU A 358 -14.30 0.15 13.18
N TYR A 359 -14.81 1.39 13.24
CA TYR A 359 -16.20 1.64 13.61
C TYR A 359 -17.16 0.89 12.69
N TYR A 360 -16.92 0.99 11.37
CA TYR A 360 -17.73 0.35 10.35
C TYR A 360 -17.45 -1.14 10.19
N LEU A 361 -16.21 -1.58 10.44
CA LEU A 361 -15.85 -2.99 10.49
C LEU A 361 -16.65 -3.72 11.58
N TYR A 362 -16.84 -3.08 12.75
CA TYR A 362 -17.63 -3.64 13.85
C TYR A 362 -19.13 -3.40 13.71
N ARG A 363 -19.54 -2.39 12.94
CA ARG A 363 -20.94 -2.06 12.68
C ARG A 363 -21.23 -1.88 11.17
N PRO A 364 -21.25 -2.97 10.39
CA PRO A 364 -21.58 -2.90 8.96
C PRO A 364 -22.97 -2.33 8.69
N ASP A 365 -23.90 -2.49 9.63
CA ASP A 365 -25.23 -1.89 9.57
C ASP A 365 -25.20 -0.36 9.64
N LEU A 366 -24.18 0.21 10.27
CA LEU A 366 -23.93 1.65 10.31
C LEU A 366 -23.14 2.14 9.11
N GLU A 367 -22.30 1.30 8.50
CA GLU A 367 -21.64 1.64 7.23
C GLU A 367 -22.70 2.00 6.17
N ILE A 368 -23.77 1.21 6.08
CA ILE A 368 -24.88 1.44 5.15
C ILE A 368 -25.55 2.79 5.42
N GLU A 369 -25.86 3.11 6.68
CA GLU A 369 -26.49 4.39 7.03
C GLU A 369 -25.55 5.57 6.79
N ALA A 370 -24.26 5.41 7.07
CA ALA A 370 -23.24 6.43 6.83
C ALA A 370 -23.12 6.74 5.34
N ARG A 371 -23.16 5.72 4.46
CA ARG A 371 -23.17 5.91 3.01
C ARG A 371 -24.41 6.67 2.56
N ARG A 372 -25.60 6.32 3.06
CA ARG A 372 -26.84 7.05 2.77
C ARG A 372 -26.78 8.51 3.25
N LEU A 373 -26.19 8.76 4.41
CA LEU A 373 -25.97 10.11 4.92
C LEU A 373 -25.00 10.89 4.03
N MET A 374 -23.90 10.27 3.56
CA MET A 374 -22.96 10.90 2.64
C MET A 374 -23.59 11.20 1.28
N GLU A 375 -24.49 10.37 0.77
CA GLU A 375 -25.27 10.66 -0.45
C GLU A 375 -26.19 11.87 -0.27
N GLU A 376 -26.87 12.01 0.89
CA GLU A 376 -27.68 13.20 1.18
C GLU A 376 -26.81 14.45 1.38
N ASP A 377 -25.67 14.33 2.05
CA ASP A 377 -24.72 15.43 2.23
C ASP A 377 -24.12 15.88 0.89
N PHE A 378 -23.82 14.94 -0.01
CA PHE A 378 -23.38 15.23 -1.39
C PHE A 378 -24.46 15.99 -2.17
N LYS A 379 -25.71 15.50 -2.18
CA LYS A 379 -26.83 16.19 -2.85
C LYS A 379 -27.02 17.60 -2.31
N SER A 380 -26.94 17.77 -0.99
CA SER A 380 -27.01 19.06 -0.32
C SER A 380 -25.85 19.98 -0.68
N PHE A 381 -24.62 19.44 -0.76
CA PHE A 381 -23.44 20.16 -1.21
C PHE A 381 -23.63 20.70 -2.62
N VAL A 382 -23.99 19.83 -3.58
CA VAL A 382 -24.25 20.22 -4.97
C VAL A 382 -25.42 21.20 -5.07
N GLN A 383 -26.47 21.04 -4.26
CA GLN A 383 -27.60 21.98 -4.25
C GLN A 383 -27.20 23.37 -3.73
N PHE A 384 -26.39 23.43 -2.67
CA PHE A 384 -25.99 24.69 -2.04
C PHE A 384 -24.95 25.45 -2.87
N TYR A 385 -24.00 24.73 -3.46
CA TYR A 385 -22.89 25.31 -4.19
C TYR A 385 -23.05 25.29 -5.72
N GLY A 386 -24.00 24.52 -6.25
CA GLY A 386 -24.22 24.34 -7.69
C GLY A 386 -23.28 23.34 -8.37
N SER A 387 -22.32 22.76 -7.62
CA SER A 387 -21.25 21.90 -8.14
C SER A 387 -20.75 20.95 -7.04
N ASP A 388 -20.10 19.85 -7.44
CA ASP A 388 -19.35 18.96 -6.54
C ASP A 388 -17.96 19.51 -6.17
N PHE A 389 -17.57 20.61 -6.82
CA PHE A 389 -16.28 21.27 -6.70
C PHE A 389 -16.47 22.78 -6.53
N MET A 390 -15.79 23.35 -5.53
CA MET A 390 -15.82 24.77 -5.19
C MET A 390 -14.44 25.30 -4.84
N VAL A 391 -14.24 26.59 -5.08
CA VAL A 391 -13.02 27.32 -4.71
C VAL A 391 -13.39 28.46 -3.78
N PHE A 392 -12.64 28.59 -2.69
CA PHE A 392 -12.76 29.65 -1.71
C PHE A 392 -11.48 30.47 -1.70
N THR A 393 -11.57 31.71 -1.23
CA THR A 393 -10.42 32.63 -1.16
C THR A 393 -9.41 32.28 -0.08
N ASP A 394 -9.86 31.58 0.98
CA ASP A 394 -9.08 31.31 2.19
C ASP A 394 -9.79 30.25 3.06
N GLY A 395 -9.11 29.76 4.09
CA GLY A 395 -9.66 28.75 5.01
C GLY A 395 -10.83 29.22 5.87
N LEU A 396 -10.90 30.52 6.24
CA LEU A 396 -12.03 31.07 6.99
C LEU A 396 -13.31 31.05 6.15
N SER A 397 -13.20 31.36 4.86
CA SER A 397 -14.29 31.38 3.90
C SER A 397 -14.86 29.98 3.67
N VAL A 398 -14.00 28.95 3.64
CA VAL A 398 -14.43 27.54 3.66
C VAL A 398 -15.22 27.25 4.93
N ALA A 399 -14.65 27.53 6.10
CA ALA A 399 -15.26 27.20 7.39
C ALA A 399 -16.61 27.92 7.60
N ALA A 400 -16.70 29.19 7.22
CA ALA A 400 -17.91 29.98 7.28
C ALA A 400 -19.01 29.43 6.34
N SER A 401 -18.63 29.09 5.11
CA SER A 401 -19.57 28.59 4.09
C SER A 401 -20.07 27.19 4.42
N GLU A 402 -19.19 26.27 4.80
CA GLU A 402 -19.59 24.92 5.25
C GLU A 402 -20.44 24.98 6.51
N SER A 403 -20.13 25.88 7.45
CA SER A 403 -20.97 26.12 8.63
C SER A 403 -22.36 26.61 8.25
N LYS A 404 -22.47 27.52 7.28
CA LYS A 404 -23.75 28.00 6.76
C LYS A 404 -24.53 26.87 6.10
N ARG A 405 -23.91 26.14 5.17
CA ARG A 405 -24.52 25.00 4.49
C ARG A 405 -25.07 23.99 5.49
N ARG A 406 -24.24 23.55 6.46
CA ARG A 406 -24.61 22.55 7.49
C ARG A 406 -25.77 22.97 8.40
N ARG A 407 -26.00 24.28 8.61
CA ARG A 407 -27.19 24.78 9.31
C ARG A 407 -28.46 24.64 8.47
N GLU A 408 -28.34 24.76 7.16
CA GLU A 408 -29.45 24.68 6.21
C GLU A 408 -29.80 23.23 5.83
N ILE A 409 -28.87 22.28 6.01
CA ILE A 409 -29.12 20.85 5.75
C ILE A 409 -30.23 20.34 6.67
N LYS A 410 -31.27 19.82 6.02
CA LYS A 410 -32.31 19.00 6.63
C LYS A 410 -32.13 17.57 6.13
N LEU A 411 -32.02 16.64 7.07
CA LEU A 411 -32.02 15.23 6.75
C LEU A 411 -33.37 14.82 6.17
N SER A 412 -33.37 13.79 5.33
CA SER A 412 -34.63 13.19 4.93
C SER A 412 -35.37 12.62 6.15
N LYS A 413 -36.71 12.68 6.11
CA LYS A 413 -37.57 12.06 7.13
C LYS A 413 -37.32 10.55 7.27
N GLU A 414 -36.78 9.91 6.24
CA GLU A 414 -36.44 8.49 6.26
C GLU A 414 -35.18 8.24 7.10
N LEU A 415 -34.10 9.00 6.88
CA LEU A 415 -32.89 8.92 7.70
C LEU A 415 -33.16 9.32 9.15
N GLU A 416 -33.93 10.37 9.39
CA GLU A 416 -34.31 10.76 10.76
C GLU A 416 -35.05 9.63 11.50
N LYS A 417 -35.94 8.91 10.80
CA LYS A 417 -36.62 7.73 11.36
C LYS A 417 -35.66 6.58 11.60
N SER A 418 -34.73 6.34 10.67
CA SER A 418 -33.69 5.31 10.80
C SER A 418 -32.81 5.55 12.03
N PHE A 419 -32.31 6.79 12.20
CA PHE A 419 -31.45 7.17 13.32
C PHE A 419 -32.19 7.06 14.66
N LYS A 420 -33.43 7.55 14.73
CA LYS A 420 -34.27 7.36 15.93
C LYS A 420 -34.51 5.90 16.26
N LYS A 421 -34.77 5.05 15.25
CA LYS A 421 -34.99 3.61 15.46
C LYS A 421 -33.73 2.90 15.99
N LYS A 422 -32.55 3.35 15.56
CA LYS A 422 -31.25 2.77 15.94
C LYS A 422 -30.59 3.43 17.16
N ASN A 423 -31.24 4.43 17.77
CA ASN A 423 -30.71 5.24 18.88
C ASN A 423 -29.36 5.89 18.59
N ILE A 424 -29.23 6.47 17.38
CA ILE A 424 -28.00 7.10 16.92
C ILE A 424 -28.18 8.61 16.87
N GLU A 425 -27.23 9.36 17.43
CA GLU A 425 -27.15 10.79 17.20
C GLU A 425 -26.64 11.09 15.79
N THR A 426 -27.25 12.09 15.15
CA THR A 426 -26.68 12.70 13.95
C THR A 426 -25.24 13.15 14.21
N PRO A 427 -24.27 12.85 13.33
CA PRO A 427 -22.91 13.33 13.48
C PRO A 427 -22.88 14.84 13.72
N LYS A 428 -22.08 15.31 14.68
CA LYS A 428 -21.99 16.74 15.03
C LYS A 428 -21.73 17.56 13.77
N LYS A 429 -22.46 18.67 13.63
CA LYS A 429 -22.49 19.52 12.42
C LYS A 429 -21.23 20.38 12.21
N THR A 430 -20.21 20.23 13.04
CA THR A 430 -18.98 21.03 12.98
C THR A 430 -17.83 20.17 12.50
N ILE A 431 -17.24 20.56 11.36
CA ILE A 431 -15.94 20.08 10.92
C ILE A 431 -14.91 20.78 11.81
N PRO A 432 -14.10 20.06 12.60
CA PRO A 432 -12.97 20.67 13.25
C PRO A 432 -11.95 21.07 12.17
N TYR A 433 -11.64 22.35 12.11
CA TYR A 433 -10.53 22.88 11.32
C TYR A 433 -9.39 23.19 12.28
N ASP A 434 -8.17 22.79 11.92
CA ASP A 434 -6.99 23.23 12.67
C ASP A 434 -6.75 24.74 12.46
N ARG A 435 -5.92 25.32 13.33
CA ARG A 435 -5.65 26.77 13.29
C ARG A 435 -4.87 27.18 12.05
N ASP A 436 -4.03 26.30 11.54
CA ASP A 436 -3.14 26.61 10.41
C ASP A 436 -3.96 26.69 9.13
N PHE A 437 -4.92 25.78 8.94
CA PHE A 437 -5.90 25.81 7.87
C PHE A 437 -6.79 27.06 7.94
N LEU A 438 -7.32 27.41 9.13
CA LEU A 438 -8.14 28.62 9.27
C LEU A 438 -7.34 29.89 8.98
N ASN A 439 -6.05 29.92 9.28
CA ASN A 439 -5.18 31.06 9.00
C ASN A 439 -4.59 31.04 7.58
N TYR A 440 -4.92 30.01 6.78
CA TYR A 440 -4.42 29.88 5.42
C TYR A 440 -5.06 30.94 4.50
N GLY A 441 -4.22 31.80 3.93
CA GLY A 441 -4.65 33.01 3.22
C GLY A 441 -4.87 32.85 1.72
N ASP A 442 -4.47 31.73 1.13
CA ASP A 442 -4.58 31.49 -0.31
C ASP A 442 -5.79 30.62 -0.67
N GLU A 443 -6.06 30.47 -1.97
CA GLU A 443 -7.26 29.79 -2.44
C GLU A 443 -7.32 28.34 -1.92
N VAL A 444 -8.52 27.91 -1.54
CA VAL A 444 -8.78 26.53 -1.11
C VAL A 444 -9.80 25.89 -2.03
N ALA A 445 -9.41 24.79 -2.66
CA ALA A 445 -10.31 23.94 -3.43
C ALA A 445 -10.99 22.92 -2.52
N CYS A 446 -12.30 22.79 -2.61
CA CYS A 446 -13.12 21.80 -1.93
C CYS A 446 -13.81 20.89 -2.94
N PHE A 447 -13.64 19.59 -2.80
CA PHE A 447 -14.30 18.58 -3.62
C PHE A 447 -15.08 17.60 -2.75
N PHE A 448 -16.35 17.38 -3.06
CA PHE A 448 -17.16 16.38 -2.39
C PHE A 448 -17.14 15.08 -3.21
N GLN A 449 -16.43 14.07 -2.71
CA GLN A 449 -16.48 12.73 -3.28
C GLN A 449 -17.73 11.99 -2.75
N GLU A 450 -18.62 11.61 -3.66
CA GLU A 450 -19.83 10.85 -3.33
C GLU A 450 -19.48 9.57 -2.54
N GLY A 451 -20.24 9.32 -1.47
CA GLY A 451 -20.05 8.16 -0.59
C GLY A 451 -18.85 8.22 0.37
N VAL A 452 -17.95 9.21 0.23
CA VAL A 452 -16.75 9.36 1.08
C VAL A 452 -16.82 10.64 1.92
N GLY A 453 -17.01 11.81 1.29
CA GLY A 453 -17.07 13.11 1.96
C GLY A 453 -16.22 14.19 1.28
N VAL A 454 -16.10 15.33 1.96
CA VAL A 454 -15.34 16.50 1.48
C VAL A 454 -13.83 16.28 1.63
N GLN A 455 -13.09 16.65 0.59
CA GLN A 455 -11.64 16.79 0.55
C GLN A 455 -11.29 18.24 0.22
N MET A 456 -10.15 18.70 0.73
CA MET A 456 -9.70 20.08 0.60
C MET A 456 -8.23 20.11 0.19
N ILE A 457 -7.88 21.03 -0.72
CA ILE A 457 -6.51 21.34 -1.11
C ILE A 457 -6.32 22.84 -0.87
N ALA A 458 -5.40 23.17 0.03
CA ALA A 458 -4.93 24.53 0.25
C ALA A 458 -3.91 24.92 -0.85
N GLY A 459 -3.79 26.21 -1.17
CA GLY A 459 -2.86 26.71 -2.20
C GLY A 459 -3.33 26.39 -3.61
N TYR A 460 -4.66 26.37 -3.81
CA TYR A 460 -5.27 25.95 -5.05
C TYR A 460 -4.97 26.88 -6.23
N ASP A 461 -4.70 28.16 -5.97
CA ASP A 461 -4.30 29.13 -6.97
C ASP A 461 -3.00 28.72 -7.66
N ILE A 462 -2.04 28.16 -6.92
CA ILE A 462 -0.79 27.59 -7.45
C ILE A 462 -1.11 26.40 -8.36
N VAL A 463 -1.91 25.44 -7.88
CA VAL A 463 -2.35 24.27 -8.65
C VAL A 463 -3.05 24.68 -9.95
N ARG A 464 -4.00 25.62 -9.85
CA ARG A 464 -4.77 26.12 -11.00
C ARG A 464 -3.84 26.82 -12.00
N SER A 465 -2.94 27.67 -11.53
CA SER A 465 -1.93 28.33 -12.38
C SER A 465 -1.06 27.30 -13.11
N ALA A 466 -0.59 26.28 -12.41
CA ALA A 466 0.22 25.21 -12.98
C ALA A 466 -0.53 24.43 -14.07
N LEU A 467 -1.79 24.04 -13.81
CA LEU A 467 -2.57 23.21 -14.74
C LEU A 467 -2.92 23.90 -16.06
N ILE A 468 -3.05 25.24 -16.07
CA ILE A 468 -3.37 25.99 -17.30
C ILE A 468 -2.14 26.33 -18.16
N LYS A 469 -0.92 26.10 -17.64
CA LYS A 469 0.32 26.36 -18.37
C LYS A 469 0.50 25.36 -19.53
N LYS A 470 1.22 25.82 -20.56
CA LYS A 470 1.34 25.09 -21.83
C LYS A 470 2.56 24.19 -21.92
N SER A 471 3.55 24.41 -21.05
CA SER A 471 4.83 23.69 -21.03
C SER A 471 5.43 23.68 -19.62
N ILE A 472 6.30 22.71 -19.36
CA ILE A 472 6.93 22.49 -18.04
C ILE A 472 7.91 23.62 -17.72
N GLU A 473 8.61 24.16 -18.72
CA GLU A 473 9.62 25.22 -18.54
C GLU A 473 9.00 26.55 -18.07
N ALA A 474 7.67 26.68 -18.16
CA ALA A 474 6.94 27.81 -17.65
C ALA A 474 6.53 27.66 -16.17
N LEU A 475 6.73 26.48 -15.57
CA LEU A 475 6.36 26.19 -14.17
C LEU A 475 7.40 26.76 -13.21
N THR A 476 6.93 27.28 -12.07
CA THR A 476 7.79 27.52 -10.91
C THR A 476 8.04 26.22 -10.15
N GLU A 477 9.03 26.22 -9.24
CA GLU A 477 9.29 25.08 -8.36
C GLU A 477 8.06 24.69 -7.53
N ASP A 478 7.35 25.67 -6.96
CA ASP A 478 6.13 25.44 -6.16
C ASP A 478 4.98 24.84 -6.99
N GLU A 479 4.84 25.28 -8.24
CA GLU A 479 3.86 24.73 -9.17
C GLU A 479 4.20 23.30 -9.58
N LEU A 480 5.48 23.04 -9.88
CA LEU A 480 5.97 21.70 -10.20
C LEU A 480 5.71 20.74 -9.04
N LYS A 481 6.07 21.14 -7.82
CA LYS A 481 5.82 20.38 -6.59
C LYS A 481 4.32 20.12 -6.39
N SER A 482 3.50 21.15 -6.55
CA SER A 482 2.04 21.06 -6.43
C SER A 482 1.43 20.07 -7.45
N LEU A 483 1.94 20.05 -8.70
CA LEU A 483 1.50 19.07 -9.70
C LEU A 483 1.89 17.63 -9.33
N LYS A 484 3.10 17.43 -8.80
CA LYS A 484 3.53 16.11 -8.28
C LYS A 484 2.63 15.67 -7.13
N GLU A 485 2.35 16.55 -6.17
CA GLU A 485 1.49 16.24 -5.02
C GLU A 485 0.08 15.77 -5.44
N ILE A 486 -0.51 16.39 -6.47
CA ILE A 486 -1.82 15.94 -7.00
C ILE A 486 -1.79 14.47 -7.41
N ILE A 487 -0.70 14.01 -8.02
CA ILE A 487 -0.55 12.64 -8.50
C ILE A 487 -0.05 11.70 -7.39
N GLU A 488 0.89 12.16 -6.58
CA GLU A 488 1.70 11.30 -5.71
C GLU A 488 1.25 11.29 -4.24
N ALA A 489 0.72 12.40 -3.72
CA ALA A 489 0.40 12.50 -2.29
C ALA A 489 -0.85 11.68 -1.90
N ASP A 490 -0.73 10.84 -0.86
CA ASP A 490 -1.85 10.02 -0.37
C ASP A 490 -3.02 10.85 0.22
N SER A 491 -2.76 12.10 0.60
CA SER A 491 -3.75 13.04 1.12
C SER A 491 -4.79 13.48 0.08
N ILE A 492 -4.45 13.40 -1.22
CA ILE A 492 -5.32 13.76 -2.34
C ILE A 492 -5.82 12.48 -3.01
N SER A 493 -7.14 12.24 -2.98
CA SER A 493 -7.70 11.04 -3.62
C SER A 493 -7.59 11.06 -5.15
N PRO A 494 -7.61 9.88 -5.82
CA PRO A 494 -7.70 9.78 -7.27
C PRO A 494 -8.93 10.51 -7.83
N ALA A 495 -10.06 10.48 -7.12
CA ALA A 495 -11.28 11.15 -7.55
C ALA A 495 -11.10 12.68 -7.61
N PHE A 496 -10.37 13.25 -6.63
CA PHE A 496 -10.08 14.68 -6.63
C PHE A 496 -9.09 15.03 -7.76
N ALA A 497 -8.02 14.25 -7.93
CA ALA A 497 -7.10 14.43 -9.05
C ALA A 497 -7.84 14.38 -10.41
N HIS A 498 -8.69 13.36 -10.64
CA HIS A 498 -9.53 13.27 -11.83
C HIS A 498 -10.44 14.48 -12.02
N ARG A 499 -11.07 14.98 -10.95
CA ARG A 499 -11.93 16.17 -11.01
C ARG A 499 -11.15 17.42 -11.44
N LEU A 500 -9.94 17.61 -10.93
CA LEU A 500 -9.05 18.73 -11.29
C LEU A 500 -8.59 18.64 -12.75
N LEU A 501 -8.14 17.45 -13.17
CA LEU A 501 -7.67 17.23 -14.54
C LEU A 501 -8.81 17.30 -15.57
N LYS A 502 -10.04 16.97 -15.17
CA LYS A 502 -11.24 17.20 -15.99
C LYS A 502 -11.55 18.69 -16.15
N GLU A 503 -11.33 19.49 -15.12
CA GLU A 503 -11.60 20.94 -15.14
C GLU A 503 -10.56 21.69 -16.01
N HIS A 504 -9.28 21.41 -15.79
CA HIS A 504 -8.17 22.21 -16.35
C HIS A 504 -7.44 21.53 -17.51
N GLY A 505 -7.69 20.24 -17.73
CA GLY A 505 -7.02 19.43 -18.73
C GLY A 505 -5.84 18.63 -18.16
N THR A 506 -5.35 17.68 -18.97
CA THR A 506 -4.30 16.73 -18.57
C THR A 506 -2.93 17.03 -19.17
N LYS A 507 -2.85 18.03 -20.06
CA LYS A 507 -1.69 18.22 -20.94
C LYS A 507 -0.37 18.39 -20.17
N ILE A 508 -0.37 19.22 -19.13
CA ILE A 508 0.86 19.48 -18.36
C ILE A 508 1.31 18.24 -17.59
N ILE A 509 0.38 17.44 -17.05
CA ILE A 509 0.69 16.17 -16.37
C ILE A 509 1.23 15.15 -17.36
N THR A 510 0.63 15.04 -18.55
CA THR A 510 1.13 14.18 -19.63
C THR A 510 2.55 14.56 -20.03
N GLN A 511 2.89 15.85 -20.09
CA GLN A 511 4.25 16.30 -20.34
C GLN A 511 5.17 15.98 -19.16
N LEU A 512 4.75 16.32 -17.94
CA LEU A 512 5.54 16.15 -16.71
C LEU A 512 6.02 14.71 -16.52
N TYR A 513 5.14 13.74 -16.79
CA TYR A 513 5.46 12.32 -16.69
C TYR A 513 5.83 11.67 -18.04
N SER A 514 5.99 12.46 -19.11
CA SER A 514 6.31 11.97 -20.46
C SER A 514 5.39 10.83 -20.96
N LEU A 515 4.08 10.98 -20.71
CA LEU A 515 3.06 9.99 -21.02
C LEU A 515 2.64 10.03 -22.50
N SER A 516 2.27 8.89 -23.06
CA SER A 516 1.99 8.75 -24.50
C SER A 516 0.54 8.38 -24.83
N ASN A 517 -0.19 7.76 -23.90
CA ASN A 517 -1.56 7.27 -24.10
C ASN A 517 -2.62 8.08 -23.30
N GLY A 518 -2.29 9.31 -22.89
CA GLY A 518 -3.24 10.22 -22.25
C GLY A 518 -3.86 9.66 -20.97
N THR A 519 -5.18 9.47 -20.95
CA THR A 519 -5.95 9.11 -19.74
C THR A 519 -5.59 7.74 -19.16
N THR A 520 -5.27 6.74 -19.99
CA THR A 520 -4.88 5.40 -19.49
C THR A 520 -3.59 5.45 -18.70
N ASP A 521 -2.60 6.21 -19.18
CA ASP A 521 -1.32 6.38 -18.51
C ASP A 521 -1.48 7.15 -17.19
N ILE A 522 -2.37 8.16 -17.14
CA ILE A 522 -2.69 8.89 -15.91
C ILE A 522 -3.38 7.97 -14.88
N GLU A 523 -4.33 7.13 -15.32
CA GLU A 523 -4.98 6.18 -14.41
C GLU A 523 -3.98 5.17 -13.85
N TYR A 524 -3.00 4.75 -14.65
CA TYR A 524 -1.88 3.95 -14.15
C TYR A 524 -1.07 4.70 -13.07
N LEU A 525 -0.68 5.96 -13.30
CA LEU A 525 0.06 6.75 -12.31
C LEU A 525 -0.72 6.89 -11.00
N LEU A 526 -2.03 7.22 -11.08
CA LEU A 526 -2.87 7.33 -9.89
C LEU A 526 -2.95 6.00 -9.14
N ARG A 527 -2.91 4.85 -9.81
CA ARG A 527 -2.88 3.54 -9.14
C ARG A 527 -1.52 3.22 -8.53
N ARG A 528 -0.43 3.56 -9.21
CA ARG A 528 0.93 3.44 -8.70
C ARG A 528 1.07 4.18 -7.36
N PHE A 529 0.72 5.46 -7.33
CA PHE A 529 0.96 6.29 -6.15
C PHE A 529 -0.18 6.30 -5.13
N LYS A 530 -1.43 6.06 -5.56
CA LYS A 530 -2.62 6.12 -4.70
C LYS A 530 -3.35 4.78 -4.63
N GLY A 531 -2.62 3.66 -4.76
CA GLY A 531 -3.18 2.30 -4.78
C GLY A 531 -4.13 2.01 -3.61
N ASN A 532 -3.83 2.53 -2.41
CA ASN A 532 -4.65 2.36 -1.22
C ASN A 532 -6.09 2.92 -1.38
N HIS A 533 -6.27 3.99 -2.17
CA HIS A 533 -7.60 4.57 -2.44
C HIS A 533 -8.51 3.66 -3.27
N TYR A 534 -7.93 2.69 -3.99
CA TYR A 534 -8.68 1.71 -4.79
C TYR A 534 -9.10 0.48 -3.98
N ARG A 535 -8.64 0.36 -2.72
CA ARG A 535 -9.16 -0.60 -1.75
C ARG A 535 -10.47 -0.08 -1.13
N LYS A 536 -11.12 -0.89 -0.30
CA LYS A 536 -12.39 -0.51 0.34
C LYS A 536 -12.24 0.79 1.14
N GLN A 537 -12.95 1.83 0.72
CA GLN A 537 -13.00 3.11 1.40
C GLN A 537 -14.23 3.21 2.31
N TYR A 538 -14.03 3.67 3.54
CA TYR A 538 -15.10 3.92 4.49
C TYR A 538 -15.57 5.38 4.46
N PRO A 539 -16.85 5.65 4.74
CA PRO A 539 -17.35 7.02 4.89
C PRO A 539 -16.54 7.81 5.94
N ARG A 540 -16.28 9.10 5.69
CA ARG A 540 -15.51 9.94 6.64
C ARG A 540 -16.31 10.37 7.88
N CYS A 541 -17.64 10.26 7.86
CA CYS A 541 -18.45 10.50 9.04
C CYS A 541 -18.31 9.35 10.04
N ILE A 542 -18.64 9.59 11.30
CA ILE A 542 -18.84 8.55 12.34
C ILE A 542 -20.10 8.93 13.12
N PHE A 543 -20.81 7.94 13.60
CA PHE A 543 -21.99 8.15 14.45
C PHE A 543 -21.57 8.18 15.92
N ILE A 544 -22.26 9.02 16.70
CA ILE A 544 -22.12 9.01 18.16
C ILE A 544 -23.31 8.19 18.68
N GLU A 545 -23.01 7.12 19.40
CA GLU A 545 -24.02 6.31 20.08
C GLU A 545 -24.24 6.92 21.47
N GLU A 546 -25.51 7.12 21.86
CA GLU A 546 -25.84 7.42 23.26
C GLU A 546 -25.64 6.13 24.09
N GLU A 547 -24.80 6.20 25.12
CA GLU A 547 -24.63 5.11 26.10
C GLU A 547 -25.90 4.83 26.92
#